data_AF-A0A3E4PWP1-F1
#
_entry.id   AF-A0A3E4PWP1-F1
#
_cell.length_a   1.000
_cell.length_b   1.000
_cell.length_c   1.000
_cell.angle_alpha   90.00
_cell.angle_beta   90.00
_cell.angle_gamma   90.00
#
_symmetry.space_group_name_H-M   'P 1'
#
loop_
_entity.id
_entity.type
_entity.pdbx_description
1 polymer ?
#
loop_
_entity_poly.entity_id
_entity_poly.type
_entity_poly.pdbx_seq_one_letter_code
_entity_poly.pdbx_strand_id
1 'polypeptide(L)'
;MKALIRPFIYIVSALMALSFASCNDFLDKEPEGKVPEEKVDYTDISNMYQPVSGVYAKIRTSGLHWVIWEITTIRDQDVFSGQWNGSDYYNLSEYKYNDSFWGINELWMQYYNIIKTANAAIESLDLYAENITNDNDMKNYKAYRGEVMFMRAYAYYRLVQAFGAVTILRDNNQTDLSRSTANAVNKYALEDLQYGIDNMPRIRPNQNEHKGAVTAFSAEMLAAKIHLNMGDYAKVEELTDDIIEHGNFSLYPDFYQLFKIPGKLCDESIFESQMTDFGNGSGDLIDPGEWFTCQGPKNSGSNINGWGDCGILKSFRDWAYNRGETIRATTSFLMADSTTPDGDYIKPQTNPTNTDCWNGKAYTPLNQLTPGRTKYGTNNNVRIFRYADVLLMNAEAKIKNGKSGDAPFNEVRRRAQMPELTNVTFEQVIDERRMELVCEWGERYNDLVRTGLAKTELKGWSEDKALLPLPFNQYTQIPDLLKEPKDE
;
A
#
# COMPACT_ATOMS: atom_id res chain seq x y z
N MET A 1 -29.33 72.83 45.17
CA MET A 1 -28.86 72.21 43.91
C MET A 1 -27.35 72.42 43.67
N LYS A 2 -26.50 72.30 44.70
CA LYS A 2 -25.01 72.32 44.58
C LYS A 2 -24.31 71.38 45.59
N ALA A 3 -25.06 70.48 46.25
CA ALA A 3 -24.51 69.56 47.27
C ALA A 3 -24.46 68.09 46.84
N LEU A 4 -24.95 67.74 45.64
CA LEU A 4 -24.99 66.36 45.13
C LEU A 4 -24.01 66.09 43.98
N ILE A 5 -23.19 67.08 43.58
CA ILE A 5 -22.31 66.96 42.40
C ILE A 5 -20.90 66.44 42.78
N ARG A 6 -20.47 66.59 44.03
CA ARG A 6 -19.15 66.11 44.49
C ARG A 6 -19.03 64.61 44.80
N PRO A 7 -20.05 63.88 45.31
CA PRO A 7 -19.89 62.42 45.54
C PRO A 7 -19.94 61.62 44.22
N PHE A 8 -20.61 62.13 43.19
CA PHE A 8 -20.79 61.43 41.92
C PHE A 8 -19.51 61.42 41.06
N ILE A 9 -18.69 62.48 41.14
CA ILE A 9 -17.41 62.58 40.41
C ILE A 9 -16.37 61.58 40.96
N TYR A 10 -16.35 61.31 42.27
CA TYR A 10 -15.42 60.32 42.85
C TYR A 10 -15.87 58.87 42.63
N ILE A 11 -17.17 58.60 42.49
CA ILE A 11 -17.69 57.26 42.18
C ILE A 11 -17.46 56.90 40.70
N VAL A 12 -17.63 57.86 39.78
CA VAL A 12 -17.35 57.64 38.34
C VAL A 12 -15.85 57.53 38.07
N SER A 13 -15.00 58.24 38.82
CA SER A 13 -13.53 58.12 38.70
C SER A 13 -12.97 56.83 39.30
N ALA A 14 -13.63 56.26 40.31
CA ALA A 14 -13.25 54.96 40.89
C ALA A 14 -13.71 53.77 40.02
N LEU A 15 -14.81 53.92 39.25
CA LEU A 15 -15.25 52.90 38.29
C LEU A 15 -14.46 52.89 36.97
N MET A 16 -13.78 53.98 36.62
CA MET A 16 -12.99 54.08 35.37
C MET A 16 -11.50 53.72 35.57
N ALA A 17 -11.06 53.48 36.80
CA ALA A 17 -9.70 53.02 37.14
C ALA A 17 -9.59 51.49 37.36
N LEU A 18 -10.71 50.76 37.26
CA LEU A 18 -10.74 49.27 37.33
C LEU A 18 -10.76 48.61 35.95
N SER A 19 -10.57 49.38 34.87
CA SER A 19 -10.64 48.90 33.47
C SER A 19 -9.30 48.42 32.89
N PHE A 20 -8.23 48.36 33.69
CA PHE A 20 -6.89 47.93 33.23
C PHE A 20 -6.29 46.78 34.05
N ALA A 21 -7.13 45.92 34.62
CA ALA A 21 -6.71 44.55 34.89
C ALA A 21 -6.93 43.74 33.61
N SER A 22 -5.86 43.62 32.81
CA SER A 22 -5.73 42.63 31.74
C SER A 22 -6.03 41.25 32.33
N CYS A 23 -7.21 40.71 32.03
CA CYS A 23 -7.46 39.28 32.13
C CYS A 23 -6.81 38.63 30.91
N ASN A 24 -5.60 38.10 31.09
CA ASN A 24 -4.99 37.18 30.11
C ASN A 24 -5.63 35.78 30.11
N ASP A 25 -6.59 35.49 31.00
CA ASP A 25 -7.16 34.13 31.17
C ASP A 25 -8.46 33.85 30.39
N PHE A 26 -8.84 34.70 29.43
CA PHE A 26 -10.05 34.48 28.60
C PHE A 26 -9.76 34.09 27.14
N LEU A 27 -8.49 34.03 26.74
CA LEU A 27 -8.07 33.53 25.43
C LEU A 27 -7.36 32.17 25.48
N ASP A 28 -7.05 31.65 26.67
CA ASP A 28 -6.45 30.32 26.88
C ASP A 28 -7.38 29.39 27.67
N LYS A 29 -8.63 29.26 27.22
CA LYS A 29 -9.47 28.13 27.64
C LYS A 29 -9.53 27.09 26.54
N GLU A 30 -8.71 26.04 26.69
CA GLU A 30 -8.90 24.75 26.04
C GLU A 30 -10.39 24.38 26.10
N PRO A 31 -11.02 23.95 24.99
CA PRO A 31 -12.44 23.65 24.98
C PRO A 31 -12.78 22.59 26.02
N GLU A 32 -13.73 22.91 26.91
CA GLU A 32 -14.24 22.00 27.95
C GLU A 32 -14.74 20.71 27.28
N GLY A 33 -14.06 19.60 27.57
CA GLY A 33 -14.36 18.28 27.00
C GLY A 33 -13.24 17.66 26.17
N LYS A 34 -12.13 18.36 25.91
CA LYS A 34 -10.88 17.72 25.48
C LYS A 34 -10.03 17.36 26.70
N VAL A 35 -9.59 16.11 26.77
CA VAL A 35 -8.40 15.76 27.55
C VAL A 35 -7.26 16.58 26.94
N PRO A 36 -6.49 17.38 27.71
CA PRO A 36 -5.33 18.07 27.18
C PRO A 36 -4.46 17.05 26.43
N GLU A 37 -4.06 17.36 25.20
CA GLU A 37 -3.01 16.58 24.54
C GLU A 37 -1.79 16.67 25.46
N GLU A 38 -1.40 15.55 26.09
CA GLU A 38 -0.12 15.48 26.77
C GLU A 38 0.94 15.84 25.73
N LYS A 39 1.67 16.94 25.97
CA LYS A 39 2.80 17.29 25.12
C LYS A 39 3.74 16.11 25.09
N VAL A 40 4.09 15.63 23.91
CA VAL A 40 5.04 14.53 23.72
C VAL A 40 6.35 14.89 24.41
N ASP A 41 6.80 14.06 25.35
CA ASP A 41 8.10 14.19 25.98
C ASP A 41 9.18 13.61 25.06
N TYR A 42 9.84 14.49 24.31
CA TYR A 42 10.92 14.13 23.40
C TYR A 42 12.23 13.76 24.10
N THR A 43 12.31 13.91 25.43
CA THR A 43 13.47 13.46 26.21
C THR A 43 13.39 11.98 26.57
N ASP A 44 12.19 11.39 26.54
CA ASP A 44 11.99 9.95 26.74
C ASP A 44 12.23 9.18 25.43
N ILE A 45 13.51 8.87 25.16
CA ILE A 45 13.94 8.16 23.95
C ILE A 45 13.28 6.77 23.80
N SER A 46 12.75 6.18 24.89
CA SER A 46 12.03 4.90 24.80
C SER A 46 10.74 4.99 23.97
N ASN A 47 10.18 6.20 23.81
CA ASN A 47 8.99 6.46 22.99
C ASN A 47 9.30 6.76 21.52
N MET A 48 10.58 6.81 21.11
CA MET A 48 10.99 7.23 19.76
C MET A 48 10.38 6.38 18.63
N TYR A 49 10.01 5.11 18.89
CA TYR A 49 9.37 4.26 17.88
C TYR A 49 7.86 4.49 17.72
N GLN A 50 7.20 5.19 18.66
CA GLN A 50 5.76 5.46 18.59
C GLN A 50 5.32 6.18 17.30
N PRO A 51 5.97 7.28 16.85
CA PRO A 51 5.62 7.90 15.58
C PRO A 51 5.78 6.94 14.39
N VAL A 52 6.80 6.09 14.38
CA VAL A 52 7.02 5.06 13.35
C VAL A 52 5.86 4.08 13.29
N SER A 53 5.46 3.53 14.46
CA SER A 53 4.31 2.64 14.58
C SER A 53 3.01 3.29 14.06
N GLY A 54 2.84 4.59 14.29
CA GLY A 54 1.74 5.38 13.73
C GLY A 54 1.70 5.38 12.21
N VAL A 55 2.85 5.42 11.53
CA VAL A 55 2.93 5.34 10.06
C VAL A 55 2.56 3.95 9.56
N TYR A 56 3.01 2.87 10.21
CA TYR A 56 2.57 1.49 9.87
C TYR A 56 1.05 1.33 10.04
N ALA A 57 0.48 1.87 11.12
CA ALA A 57 -0.97 1.89 11.30
C ALA A 57 -1.68 2.68 10.20
N LYS A 58 -1.05 3.75 9.69
CA LYS A 58 -1.56 4.52 8.56
C LYS A 58 -1.50 3.73 7.26
N ILE A 59 -0.45 2.98 6.97
CA ILE A 59 -0.41 2.06 5.82
C ILE A 59 -1.59 1.07 5.89
N ARG A 60 -1.83 0.48 7.06
CA ARG A 60 -2.93 -0.47 7.26
C ARG A 60 -4.32 0.16 7.05
N THR A 61 -4.52 1.40 7.47
CA THR A 61 -5.84 2.07 7.41
C THR A 61 -6.08 2.87 6.13
N SER A 62 -5.01 3.31 5.47
CA SER A 62 -5.06 4.10 4.23
C SER A 62 -4.58 3.31 3.02
N GLY A 63 -3.37 2.77 3.05
CA GLY A 63 -2.75 2.04 1.92
C GLY A 63 -3.44 0.72 1.59
N LEU A 64 -4.12 0.12 2.57
CA LEU A 64 -4.96 -1.07 2.40
C LEU A 64 -6.45 -0.75 2.32
N HIS A 65 -6.83 0.49 2.05
CA HIS A 65 -8.23 0.81 1.85
C HIS A 65 -8.78 0.02 0.65
N TRP A 66 -9.94 -0.62 0.80
CA TRP A 66 -10.50 -1.56 -0.19
C TRP A 66 -10.66 -0.95 -1.60
N VAL A 67 -10.97 0.35 -1.66
CA VAL A 67 -11.06 1.14 -2.91
C VAL A 67 -9.75 1.08 -3.70
N ILE A 68 -8.61 1.14 -3.03
CA ILE A 68 -7.29 1.13 -3.66
C ILE A 68 -7.06 -0.20 -4.37
N TRP A 69 -7.39 -1.31 -3.70
CA TRP A 69 -7.21 -2.64 -4.31
C TRP A 69 -8.05 -2.77 -5.58
N GLU A 70 -9.34 -2.39 -5.53
CA GLU A 70 -10.23 -2.48 -6.70
C GLU A 70 -9.70 -1.62 -7.86
N ILE A 71 -9.46 -0.32 -7.63
CA ILE A 71 -9.04 0.62 -8.67
C ILE A 71 -7.73 0.18 -9.34
N THR A 72 -6.80 -0.37 -8.56
CA THR A 72 -5.47 -0.74 -9.06
C THR A 72 -5.45 -2.09 -9.77
N THR A 73 -6.39 -2.99 -9.48
CA THR A 73 -6.34 -4.39 -9.97
C THR A 73 -7.26 -4.63 -11.18
N ILE A 74 -8.41 -3.97 -11.28
CA ILE A 74 -9.44 -4.31 -12.30
C ILE A 74 -9.18 -3.78 -13.72
N ARG A 75 -8.01 -3.15 -13.96
CA ARG A 75 -7.68 -2.49 -15.23
C ARG A 75 -6.86 -3.39 -16.17
N ASP A 76 -6.53 -4.61 -15.74
CA ASP A 76 -5.55 -5.47 -16.41
C ASP A 76 -6.16 -6.49 -17.41
N GLN A 77 -7.48 -6.62 -17.47
CA GLN A 77 -8.21 -7.61 -18.29
C GLN A 77 -7.85 -9.08 -18.02
N ASP A 78 -7.33 -9.39 -16.83
CA ASP A 78 -7.40 -10.72 -16.21
C ASP A 78 -8.37 -10.70 -15.02
N VAL A 79 -8.40 -9.58 -14.31
CA VAL A 79 -9.30 -9.27 -13.21
C VAL A 79 -10.24 -8.14 -13.64
N PHE A 80 -11.50 -8.25 -13.25
CA PHE A 80 -12.55 -7.27 -13.53
C PHE A 80 -13.37 -6.98 -12.28
N SER A 81 -14.14 -5.90 -12.30
CA SER A 81 -15.09 -5.62 -11.22
C SER A 81 -16.30 -6.54 -11.30
N GLY A 82 -16.54 -7.34 -10.26
CA GLY A 82 -17.73 -8.15 -10.06
C GLY A 82 -18.98 -7.34 -9.67
N GLN A 83 -18.88 -6.02 -9.59
CA GLN A 83 -20.02 -5.12 -9.40
C GLN A 83 -20.92 -5.10 -10.64
N TRP A 84 -22.10 -4.49 -10.50
CA TRP A 84 -23.10 -4.43 -11.57
C TRP A 84 -22.63 -3.58 -12.76
N ASN A 85 -23.08 -3.95 -13.97
CA ASN A 85 -22.75 -3.27 -15.23
C ASN A 85 -23.19 -1.81 -15.23
N GLY A 86 -22.22 -0.89 -15.29
CA GLY A 86 -22.46 0.56 -15.29
C GLY A 86 -22.13 1.24 -13.97
N SER A 87 -21.74 0.50 -12.93
CA SER A 87 -21.05 1.05 -11.77
C SER A 87 -19.76 1.77 -12.19
N ASP A 88 -19.28 2.72 -11.37
CA ASP A 88 -18.02 3.43 -11.67
C ASP A 88 -16.82 2.48 -11.75
N TYR A 89 -16.77 1.43 -10.92
CA TYR A 89 -15.72 0.41 -10.98
C TYR A 89 -15.78 -0.44 -12.26
N TYR A 90 -16.98 -0.85 -12.69
CA TYR A 90 -17.15 -1.51 -13.98
C TYR A 90 -16.73 -0.61 -15.14
N ASN A 91 -17.11 0.66 -15.13
CA ASN A 91 -16.70 1.63 -16.15
C ASN A 91 -15.18 1.84 -16.13
N LEU A 92 -14.55 1.85 -14.95
CA LEU A 92 -13.11 1.91 -14.79
C LEU A 92 -12.40 0.71 -15.44
N SER A 93 -12.91 -0.51 -15.27
CA SER A 93 -12.36 -1.70 -15.94
C SER A 93 -12.50 -1.67 -17.46
N GLU A 94 -13.46 -0.91 -17.98
CA GLU A 94 -13.69 -0.69 -19.41
C GLU A 94 -12.98 0.58 -19.95
N TYR A 95 -12.07 1.16 -19.17
CA TYR A 95 -11.33 2.38 -19.51
C TYR A 95 -12.24 3.58 -19.83
N LYS A 96 -13.37 3.69 -19.12
CA LYS A 96 -14.31 4.82 -19.17
C LYS A 96 -14.18 5.61 -17.87
N TYR A 97 -13.23 6.54 -17.85
CA TYR A 97 -12.88 7.29 -16.64
C TYR A 97 -13.80 8.49 -16.42
N ASN A 98 -14.13 8.71 -15.15
CA ASN A 98 -14.91 9.83 -14.68
C ASN A 98 -14.11 10.49 -13.55
N ASP A 99 -13.64 11.73 -13.75
CA ASP A 99 -12.85 12.46 -12.76
C ASP A 99 -13.63 12.77 -11.46
N SER A 100 -14.96 12.69 -11.52
CA SER A 100 -15.88 12.87 -10.40
C SER A 100 -16.20 11.56 -9.68
N PHE A 101 -15.62 10.43 -10.12
CA PHE A 101 -15.73 9.17 -9.40
C PHE A 101 -15.05 9.29 -8.03
N TRP A 102 -15.86 9.19 -6.97
CA TRP A 102 -15.42 9.36 -5.59
C TRP A 102 -14.24 8.45 -5.20
N GLY A 103 -14.15 7.24 -5.79
CA GLY A 103 -13.07 6.30 -5.51
C GLY A 103 -11.69 6.81 -5.96
N ILE A 104 -11.63 7.59 -7.06
CA ILE A 104 -10.38 8.22 -7.52
C ILE A 104 -9.91 9.28 -6.52
N ASN A 105 -10.84 10.07 -5.99
CA ASN A 105 -10.55 11.04 -4.93
C ASN A 105 -10.11 10.33 -3.64
N GLU A 106 -10.76 9.22 -3.29
CA GLU A 106 -10.40 8.44 -2.11
C GLU A 106 -8.97 7.89 -2.21
N LEU A 107 -8.60 7.30 -3.36
CA LEU A 107 -7.23 6.81 -3.60
C LEU A 107 -6.19 7.93 -3.44
N TRP A 108 -6.45 9.11 -4.02
CA TRP A 108 -5.58 10.28 -3.87
C TRP A 108 -5.43 10.66 -2.39
N MET A 109 -6.54 10.83 -1.69
CA MET A 109 -6.55 11.25 -0.28
C MET A 109 -5.83 10.25 0.63
N GLN A 110 -6.04 8.95 0.42
CA GLN A 110 -5.42 7.92 1.26
C GLN A 110 -3.89 7.91 1.13
N TYR A 111 -3.34 8.09 -0.07
CA TYR A 111 -1.89 8.17 -0.22
C TYR A 111 -1.29 9.48 0.32
N TYR A 112 -1.96 10.63 0.14
CA TYR A 112 -1.50 11.87 0.79
C TYR A 112 -1.64 11.84 2.32
N ASN A 113 -2.61 11.10 2.87
CA ASN A 113 -2.70 10.87 4.31
C ASN A 113 -1.49 10.10 4.83
N ILE A 114 -0.99 9.10 4.08
CA ILE A 114 0.26 8.41 4.42
C ILE A 114 1.43 9.40 4.39
N ILE A 115 1.57 10.19 3.32
CA ILE A 115 2.65 11.17 3.18
C ILE A 115 2.65 12.18 4.33
N LYS A 116 1.50 12.77 4.67
CA LYS A 116 1.38 13.73 5.78
C LYS A 116 1.73 13.10 7.13
N THR A 117 1.30 11.87 7.35
CA THR A 117 1.63 11.12 8.57
C THR A 117 3.13 10.83 8.65
N ALA A 118 3.75 10.47 7.52
CA ALA A 118 5.19 10.25 7.45
C ALA A 118 5.99 11.55 7.68
N ASN A 119 5.58 12.67 7.11
CA ASN A 119 6.21 13.98 7.36
C ASN A 119 6.16 14.36 8.84
N ALA A 120 4.99 14.23 9.49
CA ALA A 120 4.86 14.48 10.93
C ALA A 120 5.70 13.52 11.79
N ALA A 121 5.80 12.25 11.38
CA ALA A 121 6.65 11.27 12.07
C ALA A 121 8.14 11.58 11.92
N ILE A 122 8.59 12.07 10.75
CA ILE A 122 9.97 12.53 10.55
C ILE A 122 10.27 13.72 11.46
N GLU A 123 9.38 14.72 11.51
CA GLU A 123 9.52 15.86 12.43
C GLU A 123 9.61 15.41 13.90
N SER A 124 8.75 14.47 14.31
CA SER A 124 8.75 13.90 15.66
C SER A 124 10.05 13.15 15.97
N LEU A 125 10.56 12.34 15.03
CA LEU A 125 11.84 11.63 15.17
C LEU A 125 13.02 12.60 15.27
N ASP A 126 13.02 13.68 14.50
CA ASP A 126 14.07 14.69 14.54
C ASP A 126 14.10 15.40 15.92
N LEU A 127 12.93 15.65 16.54
CA LEU A 127 12.84 16.18 17.91
C LEU A 127 13.35 15.20 18.98
N TYR A 128 13.12 13.89 18.83
CA TYR A 128 13.77 12.89 19.69
C TYR A 128 15.30 12.90 19.50
N ALA A 129 15.78 13.03 18.25
CA ALA A 129 17.20 13.01 17.92
C ALA A 129 18.01 14.13 18.59
N GLU A 130 17.39 15.29 18.84
CA GLU A 130 18.00 16.40 19.59
C GLU A 130 18.37 16.03 21.04
N ASN A 131 17.72 15.00 21.60
CA ASN A 131 17.89 14.56 22.99
C ASN A 131 18.75 13.28 23.12
N ILE A 132 19.21 12.70 22.00
CA ILE A 132 20.02 11.49 22.00
C ILE A 132 21.45 11.78 22.46
N THR A 133 21.97 10.96 23.38
CA THR A 133 23.30 11.12 23.98
C THR A 133 24.25 9.95 23.73
N ASN A 134 23.79 8.90 23.03
CA ASN A 134 24.58 7.70 22.75
C ASN A 134 24.41 7.20 21.31
N ASP A 135 25.40 6.44 20.82
CA ASP A 135 25.46 5.97 19.44
C ASP A 135 24.39 4.93 19.09
N ASN A 136 23.95 4.12 20.05
CA ASN A 136 22.95 3.08 19.82
C ASN A 136 21.58 3.68 19.50
N ASP A 137 21.16 4.67 20.30
CA ASP A 137 19.92 5.38 20.05
C ASP A 137 20.00 6.21 18.77
N MET A 138 21.15 6.81 18.45
CA MET A 138 21.35 7.51 17.19
C MET A 138 21.23 6.57 15.98
N LYS A 139 21.73 5.34 16.09
CA LYS A 139 21.54 4.30 15.07
C LYS A 139 20.07 3.91 14.93
N ASN A 140 19.34 3.76 16.05
CA ASN A 140 17.91 3.47 16.04
C ASN A 140 17.11 4.61 15.40
N TYR A 141 17.39 5.87 15.74
CA TYR A 141 16.81 7.04 15.08
C TYR A 141 16.96 6.97 13.55
N LYS A 142 18.18 6.68 13.07
CA LYS A 142 18.44 6.61 11.63
C LYS A 142 17.65 5.48 10.96
N ALA A 143 17.62 4.29 11.59
CA ALA A 143 16.82 3.17 11.08
C ALA A 143 15.32 3.50 11.05
N TYR A 144 14.78 4.03 12.15
CA TYR A 144 13.38 4.42 12.29
C TYR A 144 12.95 5.50 11.29
N ARG A 145 13.81 6.48 11.05
CA ARG A 145 13.60 7.49 10.00
C ARG A 145 13.58 6.85 8.61
N GLY A 146 14.45 5.87 8.36
CA GLY A 146 14.47 5.08 7.12
C GLY A 146 13.18 4.30 6.89
N GLU A 147 12.60 3.70 7.94
CA GLU A 147 11.31 3.01 7.84
C GLU A 147 10.18 3.99 7.46
N VAL A 148 10.14 5.17 8.07
CA VAL A 148 9.12 6.19 7.76
C VAL A 148 9.27 6.72 6.32
N MET A 149 10.50 6.97 5.88
CA MET A 149 10.79 7.42 4.52
C MET A 149 10.44 6.35 3.49
N PHE A 150 10.67 5.07 3.79
CA PHE A 150 10.18 3.97 2.94
C PHE A 150 8.65 4.03 2.76
N MET A 151 7.88 4.27 3.82
CA MET A 151 6.41 4.36 3.73
C MET A 151 5.96 5.55 2.88
N ARG A 152 6.68 6.68 2.98
CA ARG A 152 6.44 7.86 2.15
C ARG A 152 6.76 7.58 0.68
N ALA A 153 7.90 6.96 0.41
CA ALA A 153 8.28 6.51 -0.94
C ALA A 153 7.28 5.51 -1.53
N TYR A 154 6.74 4.58 -0.72
CA TYR A 154 5.70 3.65 -1.14
C TYR A 154 4.43 4.40 -1.59
N ALA A 155 3.98 5.41 -0.82
CA ALA A 155 2.83 6.22 -1.21
C ALA A 155 3.07 6.98 -2.52
N TYR A 156 4.27 7.55 -2.71
CA TYR A 156 4.63 8.20 -3.98
C TYR A 156 4.68 7.24 -5.16
N TYR A 157 5.30 6.07 -4.99
CA TYR A 157 5.33 5.03 -6.00
C TYR A 157 3.91 4.69 -6.49
N ARG A 158 2.96 4.52 -5.57
CA ARG A 158 1.57 4.23 -5.92
C ARG A 158 0.84 5.42 -6.55
N LEU A 159 1.10 6.65 -6.09
CA LEU A 159 0.55 7.85 -6.71
C LEU A 159 1.06 8.07 -8.14
N VAL A 160 2.33 7.83 -8.41
CA VAL A 160 2.90 7.94 -9.75
C VAL A 160 2.29 6.90 -10.69
N GLN A 161 2.10 5.65 -10.24
CA GLN A 161 1.41 4.63 -11.03
C GLN A 161 -0.04 5.01 -11.36
N ALA A 162 -0.72 5.68 -10.43
CA ALA A 162 -2.11 6.08 -10.61
C ALA A 162 -2.26 7.34 -11.48
N PHE A 163 -1.46 8.38 -11.24
CA PHE A 163 -1.69 9.74 -11.77
C PHE A 163 -0.50 10.34 -12.52
N GLY A 164 0.65 9.68 -12.54
CA GLY A 164 1.88 10.22 -13.09
C GLY A 164 2.39 11.39 -12.26
N ALA A 165 2.31 12.60 -12.80
CA ALA A 165 2.73 13.81 -12.10
C ALA A 165 1.80 14.13 -10.92
N VAL A 166 2.40 14.34 -9.73
CA VAL A 166 1.72 14.64 -8.46
C VAL A 166 2.54 15.63 -7.64
N THR A 167 1.96 16.20 -6.58
CA THR A 167 2.62 17.15 -5.69
C THR A 167 3.61 16.43 -4.77
N ILE A 168 4.87 16.86 -4.79
CA ILE A 168 5.83 16.50 -3.75
C ILE A 168 5.54 17.38 -2.53
N LEU A 169 5.17 16.77 -1.41
CA LEU A 169 4.82 17.42 -0.15
C LEU A 169 5.96 17.18 0.83
N ARG A 170 6.88 18.15 0.91
CA ARG A 170 8.13 18.03 1.68
C ARG A 170 7.90 18.20 3.18
N ASP A 171 6.93 19.03 3.53
CA ASP A 171 6.45 19.26 4.89
C ASP A 171 4.94 19.50 4.89
N ASN A 172 4.31 19.46 6.07
CA ASN A 172 2.86 19.57 6.20
C ASN A 172 2.32 21.02 6.13
N ASN A 173 3.19 22.02 6.17
CA ASN A 173 2.85 23.45 6.09
C ASN A 173 3.03 24.02 4.68
N GLN A 174 3.52 23.22 3.73
CA GLN A 174 3.69 23.59 2.33
C GLN A 174 2.38 24.12 1.72
N THR A 175 2.45 25.33 1.17
CA THR A 175 1.29 26.02 0.56
C THR A 175 1.23 25.88 -0.96
N ASP A 176 2.38 25.74 -1.62
CA ASP A 176 2.45 25.46 -3.05
C ASP A 176 2.19 23.98 -3.29
N LEU A 177 1.02 23.69 -3.84
CA LEU A 177 0.59 22.32 -4.14
C LEU A 177 0.66 21.99 -5.63
N SER A 178 1.40 22.78 -6.42
CA SER A 178 1.65 22.46 -7.84
C SER A 178 2.27 21.06 -7.98
N ARG A 179 1.94 20.37 -9.08
CA ARG A 179 2.47 19.03 -9.34
C ARG A 179 3.93 19.10 -9.81
N SER A 180 4.67 18.03 -9.55
CA SER A 180 6.01 17.78 -10.10
C SER A 180 5.93 16.63 -11.10
N THR A 181 6.86 16.57 -12.06
CA THR A 181 6.90 15.50 -13.08
C THR A 181 7.01 14.13 -12.39
N ALA A 182 6.54 13.07 -13.05
CA ALA A 182 6.69 11.71 -12.53
C ALA A 182 8.17 11.37 -12.25
N ASN A 183 9.09 11.89 -13.07
CA ASN A 183 10.54 11.70 -12.86
C ASN A 183 11.04 12.41 -11.59
N ALA A 184 10.63 13.66 -11.35
CA ALA A 184 10.99 14.38 -10.13
C ALA A 184 10.45 13.67 -8.87
N VAL A 185 9.19 13.20 -8.93
CA VAL A 185 8.57 12.44 -7.82
C VAL A 185 9.31 11.11 -7.59
N ASN A 186 9.64 10.37 -8.65
CA ASN A 186 10.41 9.13 -8.54
C ASN A 186 11.81 9.37 -7.96
N LYS A 187 12.50 10.44 -8.38
CA LYS A 187 13.81 10.81 -7.83
C LYS A 187 13.72 11.11 -6.33
N TYR A 188 12.72 11.89 -5.91
CA TYR A 188 12.48 12.18 -4.49
C TYR A 188 12.20 10.89 -3.69
N ALA A 189 11.38 9.98 -4.23
CA ALA A 189 11.13 8.69 -3.60
C ALA A 189 12.40 7.81 -3.55
N LEU A 190 13.25 7.84 -4.58
CA LEU A 190 14.53 7.11 -4.59
C LEU A 190 15.54 7.67 -3.59
N GLU A 191 15.57 8.98 -3.36
CA GLU A 191 16.36 9.60 -2.29
C GLU A 191 15.89 9.11 -0.91
N ASP A 192 14.57 9.01 -0.70
CA ASP A 192 14.00 8.45 0.52
C ASP A 192 14.40 6.99 0.74
N LEU A 193 14.37 6.20 -0.33
CA LEU A 193 14.74 4.79 -0.28
C LEU A 193 16.23 4.59 -0.06
N GLN A 194 17.09 5.39 -0.68
CA GLN A 194 18.54 5.31 -0.47
C GLN A 194 18.90 5.55 1.00
N TYR A 195 18.27 6.52 1.65
CA TYR A 195 18.45 6.71 3.09
C TYR A 195 18.09 5.45 3.88
N GLY A 196 16.99 4.79 3.51
CA GLY A 196 16.58 3.50 4.07
C GLY A 196 17.61 2.40 3.86
N ILE A 197 18.13 2.25 2.64
CA ILE A 197 19.17 1.26 2.27
C ILE A 197 20.42 1.45 3.14
N ASP A 198 20.84 2.69 3.34
CA ASP A 198 22.07 3.02 4.06
C ASP A 198 21.96 2.85 5.59
N ASN A 199 20.76 2.96 6.15
CA ASN A 199 20.57 3.10 7.60
C ASN A 199 19.71 2.02 8.28
N MET A 200 18.89 1.28 7.53
CA MET A 200 18.09 0.18 8.08
C MET A 200 18.92 -1.11 8.19
N PRO A 201 18.56 -2.05 9.08
CA PRO A 201 19.28 -3.31 9.18
C PRO A 201 19.13 -4.14 7.89
N ARG A 202 20.20 -4.82 7.47
CA ARG A 202 20.20 -5.78 6.34
C ARG A 202 19.80 -7.17 6.81
N ILE A 203 18.54 -7.31 7.22
CA ILE A 203 17.93 -8.56 7.71
C ILE A 203 16.57 -8.76 7.08
N ARG A 204 15.99 -9.97 7.22
CA ARG A 204 14.58 -10.17 6.87
C ARG A 204 13.66 -9.42 7.84
N PRO A 205 12.48 -8.94 7.40
CA PRO A 205 11.48 -8.34 8.28
C PRO A 205 11.10 -9.21 9.50
N ASN A 206 11.12 -10.55 9.35
CA ASN A 206 10.81 -11.48 10.44
C ASN A 206 11.91 -11.64 11.50
N GLN A 207 13.10 -11.11 11.23
CA GLN A 207 14.25 -11.07 12.14
C GLN A 207 14.38 -9.72 12.86
N ASN A 208 13.59 -8.71 12.47
CA ASN A 208 13.60 -7.41 13.12
C ASN A 208 13.03 -7.50 14.55
N GLU A 209 13.53 -6.67 15.46
CA GLU A 209 12.99 -6.51 16.82
C GLU A 209 11.50 -6.14 16.75
N HIS A 210 11.18 -5.18 15.89
CA HIS A 210 9.81 -4.85 15.51
C HIS A 210 9.39 -5.77 14.37
N LYS A 211 9.02 -7.01 14.68
CA LYS A 211 8.72 -8.04 13.67
C LYS A 211 7.76 -7.54 12.57
N GLY A 212 8.21 -7.66 11.32
CA GLY A 212 7.47 -7.20 10.15
C GLY A 212 7.80 -5.76 9.71
N ALA A 213 8.63 -5.04 10.48
CA ALA A 213 9.17 -3.77 10.06
C ALA A 213 10.01 -3.92 8.80
N VAL A 214 9.95 -2.90 7.95
CA VAL A 214 10.70 -2.82 6.71
C VAL A 214 12.20 -2.70 7.00
N THR A 215 13.00 -3.18 6.07
CA THR A 215 14.45 -3.26 6.22
C THR A 215 15.15 -2.66 5.00
N ALA A 216 16.48 -2.63 5.00
CA ALA A 216 17.24 -2.17 3.83
C ALA A 216 16.83 -2.92 2.54
N PHE A 217 16.56 -4.23 2.64
CA PHE A 217 16.07 -5.04 1.51
C PHE A 217 14.65 -4.66 1.06
N SER A 218 13.79 -4.21 1.97
CA SER A 218 12.48 -3.65 1.59
C SER A 218 12.66 -2.39 0.75
N ALA A 219 13.59 -1.51 1.14
CA ALA A 219 13.91 -0.30 0.38
C ALA A 219 14.54 -0.61 -0.99
N GLU A 220 15.49 -1.55 -1.07
CA GLU A 220 16.06 -2.03 -2.33
C GLU A 220 15.00 -2.59 -3.27
N MET A 221 14.08 -3.41 -2.73
CA MET A 221 12.97 -3.97 -3.50
C MET A 221 12.09 -2.87 -4.11
N LEU A 222 11.68 -1.87 -3.32
CA LEU A 222 10.86 -0.77 -3.84
C LEU A 222 11.64 0.12 -4.82
N ALA A 223 12.93 0.36 -4.57
CA ALA A 223 13.79 1.09 -5.51
C ALA A 223 13.90 0.35 -6.85
N ALA A 224 14.07 -0.98 -6.82
CA ALA A 224 14.07 -1.81 -8.02
C ALA A 224 12.74 -1.71 -8.78
N LYS A 225 11.59 -1.68 -8.09
CA LYS A 225 10.28 -1.45 -8.74
C LYS A 225 10.17 -0.08 -9.40
N ILE A 226 10.69 0.98 -8.79
CA ILE A 226 10.73 2.32 -9.40
C ILE A 226 11.63 2.32 -10.64
N HIS A 227 12.85 1.80 -10.54
CA HIS A 227 13.77 1.70 -11.67
C HIS A 227 13.22 0.83 -12.81
N LEU A 228 12.49 -0.24 -12.49
CA LEU A 228 11.82 -1.09 -13.48
C LEU A 228 10.77 -0.31 -14.29
N ASN A 229 9.97 0.54 -13.63
CA ASN A 229 9.00 1.41 -14.30
C ASN A 229 9.68 2.49 -15.15
N MET A 230 10.89 2.91 -14.77
CA MET A 230 11.71 3.85 -15.53
C MET A 230 12.49 3.20 -16.69
N GLY A 231 12.49 1.86 -16.78
CA GLY A 231 13.27 1.11 -17.78
C GLY A 231 14.77 1.06 -17.50
N ASP A 232 15.20 1.38 -16.28
CA ASP A 232 16.61 1.31 -15.85
C ASP A 232 16.98 -0.10 -15.40
N TYR A 233 17.06 -1.01 -16.38
CA TYR A 233 17.32 -2.43 -16.13
C TYR A 233 18.69 -2.70 -15.52
N ALA A 234 19.67 -1.82 -15.68
CA ALA A 234 20.97 -1.96 -15.03
C ALA A 234 20.83 -1.83 -13.51
N LYS A 235 20.08 -0.81 -13.05
CA LYS A 235 19.84 -0.62 -11.62
C LYS A 235 18.89 -1.67 -11.02
N VAL A 236 17.90 -2.13 -11.78
CA VAL A 236 17.03 -3.25 -11.36
C VAL A 236 17.87 -4.51 -11.11
N GLU A 237 18.77 -4.86 -12.05
CA GLU A 237 19.65 -6.00 -11.90
C GLU A 237 20.54 -5.85 -10.66
N GLU A 238 21.22 -4.71 -10.48
CA GLU A 238 22.07 -4.42 -9.33
C GLU A 238 21.35 -4.62 -7.98
N LEU A 239 20.18 -3.99 -7.82
CA LEU A 239 19.42 -4.04 -6.56
C LEU A 239 18.85 -5.43 -6.29
N THR A 240 18.40 -6.14 -7.33
CA THR A 240 17.83 -7.47 -7.16
C THR A 240 18.90 -8.55 -6.98
N ASP A 241 20.07 -8.40 -7.60
CA ASP A 241 21.22 -9.28 -7.37
C ASP A 241 21.68 -9.20 -5.92
N ASP A 242 21.78 -8.00 -5.33
CA ASP A 242 22.17 -7.85 -3.93
C ASP A 242 21.20 -8.56 -2.95
N ILE A 243 19.88 -8.45 -3.17
CA ILE A 243 18.87 -9.18 -2.39
C ILE A 243 19.05 -10.71 -2.53
N ILE A 244 19.26 -11.21 -3.75
CA ILE A 244 19.37 -12.64 -4.06
C ILE A 244 20.68 -13.21 -3.50
N GLU A 245 21.80 -12.55 -3.76
CA GLU A 245 23.15 -13.00 -3.41
C GLU A 245 23.40 -12.95 -1.90
N HIS A 246 22.71 -12.06 -1.16
CA HIS A 246 22.75 -12.08 0.29
C HIS A 246 22.24 -13.41 0.88
N GLY A 247 21.39 -14.16 0.15
CA GLY A 247 20.96 -15.51 0.53
C GLY A 247 20.05 -15.58 1.75
N ASN A 248 19.47 -14.45 2.17
CA ASN A 248 18.60 -14.39 3.34
C ASN A 248 17.14 -14.72 3.02
N PHE A 249 16.69 -14.59 1.78
CA PHE A 249 15.30 -14.83 1.38
C PHE A 249 15.14 -16.18 0.67
N SER A 250 13.96 -16.78 0.81
CA SER A 250 13.63 -18.03 0.11
C SER A 250 12.14 -18.08 -0.18
N LEU A 251 11.76 -18.61 -1.34
CA LEU A 251 10.35 -18.85 -1.66
C LEU A 251 9.69 -19.74 -0.61
N TYR A 252 8.47 -19.37 -0.20
CA TYR A 252 7.68 -20.20 0.69
C TYR A 252 7.25 -21.46 -0.08
N PRO A 253 7.56 -22.67 0.43
CA PRO A 253 7.38 -23.91 -0.35
C PRO A 253 5.94 -24.20 -0.73
N ASP A 254 5.00 -23.94 0.18
CA ASP A 254 3.57 -24.17 -0.03
C ASP A 254 2.89 -22.88 -0.50
N PHE A 255 2.82 -22.68 -1.83
CA PHE A 255 2.19 -21.48 -2.41
C PHE A 255 0.75 -21.29 -1.94
N TYR A 256 0.02 -22.37 -1.67
CA TYR A 256 -1.36 -22.27 -1.22
C TYR A 256 -1.44 -21.68 0.19
N GLN A 257 -0.54 -22.07 1.10
CA GLN A 257 -0.49 -21.53 2.47
C GLN A 257 0.26 -20.18 2.59
N LEU A 258 1.03 -19.76 1.56
CA LEU A 258 1.76 -18.48 1.53
C LEU A 258 0.87 -17.28 1.87
N PHE A 259 -0.34 -17.24 1.29
CA PHE A 259 -1.27 -16.12 1.46
C PHE A 259 -2.23 -16.29 2.63
N LYS A 260 -2.01 -17.30 3.48
CA LYS A 260 -2.86 -17.64 4.63
C LYS A 260 -2.11 -17.37 5.95
N ILE A 261 -2.69 -17.74 7.09
CA ILE A 261 -2.06 -17.50 8.40
C ILE A 261 -0.68 -18.17 8.53
N PRO A 262 -0.44 -19.41 8.05
CA PRO A 262 0.87 -20.04 8.14
C PRO A 262 1.99 -19.28 7.41
N GLY A 263 1.68 -18.62 6.30
CA GLY A 263 2.67 -17.86 5.53
C GLY A 263 3.02 -16.49 6.12
N LYS A 264 2.45 -16.09 7.28
CA LYS A 264 2.68 -14.76 7.86
C LYS A 264 4.16 -14.62 8.20
N LEU A 265 4.77 -13.49 7.83
CA LEU A 265 6.18 -13.22 8.15
C LEU A 265 7.14 -14.35 7.70
N CYS A 266 6.79 -15.07 6.63
CA CYS A 266 7.67 -16.10 6.08
C CYS A 266 8.93 -15.49 5.45
N ASP A 267 9.87 -16.36 5.09
CA ASP A 267 11.16 -15.97 4.51
C ASP A 267 11.05 -15.39 3.08
N GLU A 268 9.87 -15.48 2.46
CA GLU A 268 9.53 -14.82 1.18
C GLU A 268 9.04 -13.38 1.40
N SER A 269 8.65 -12.99 2.62
CA SER A 269 8.03 -11.69 2.93
C SER A 269 9.07 -10.57 3.01
N ILE A 270 8.96 -9.58 2.12
CA ILE A 270 9.85 -8.40 2.07
C ILE A 270 9.14 -7.16 2.64
N PHE A 271 7.84 -7.04 2.40
CA PHE A 271 6.99 -6.05 3.06
C PHE A 271 5.59 -6.61 3.21
N GLU A 272 5.07 -6.59 4.44
CA GLU A 272 3.78 -7.17 4.79
C GLU A 272 3.15 -6.37 5.93
N SER A 273 1.90 -5.95 5.77
CA SER A 273 1.17 -5.28 6.85
C SER A 273 0.74 -6.31 7.89
N GLN A 274 0.92 -5.97 9.16
CA GLN A 274 0.69 -6.86 10.28
C GLN A 274 -0.74 -6.73 10.83
N MET A 275 -1.39 -7.87 11.02
CA MET A 275 -2.74 -8.04 11.56
C MET A 275 -2.70 -9.05 12.69
N THR A 276 -3.58 -8.84 13.66
CA THR A 276 -3.71 -9.74 14.80
C THR A 276 -5.08 -9.55 15.44
N ASP A 277 -5.68 -10.66 15.83
CA ASP A 277 -6.83 -10.68 16.76
C ASP A 277 -6.38 -10.99 18.20
N PHE A 278 -5.07 -10.99 18.43
CA PHE A 278 -4.40 -11.34 19.68
C PHE A 278 -4.74 -12.74 20.21
N GLY A 279 -5.21 -13.64 19.34
CA GLY A 279 -5.71 -14.97 19.71
C GLY A 279 -7.08 -14.93 20.41
N ASN A 280 -7.76 -13.79 20.38
CA ASN A 280 -9.04 -13.59 21.05
C ASN A 280 -10.20 -13.67 20.05
N GLY A 281 -11.26 -14.38 20.44
CA GLY A 281 -12.49 -14.51 19.66
C GLY A 281 -13.35 -13.23 19.57
N SER A 282 -13.07 -12.23 20.41
CA SER A 282 -13.78 -10.95 20.48
C SER A 282 -12.86 -9.86 21.04
N GLY A 283 -13.32 -8.61 21.02
CA GLY A 283 -12.53 -7.46 21.49
C GLY A 283 -11.52 -6.97 20.46
N ASP A 284 -10.38 -6.49 20.96
CA ASP A 284 -9.34 -5.80 20.19
C ASP A 284 -8.95 -6.55 18.92
N LEU A 285 -8.78 -5.80 17.85
CA LEU A 285 -8.49 -6.33 16.52
C LEU A 285 -7.68 -5.31 15.73
N ILE A 286 -6.58 -5.78 15.15
CA ILE A 286 -5.79 -5.05 14.18
C ILE A 286 -6.10 -5.67 12.80
N ASP A 287 -6.99 -5.03 12.04
CA ASP A 287 -7.43 -5.48 10.70
C ASP A 287 -7.21 -4.41 9.61
N PRO A 288 -7.30 -4.77 8.31
CA PRO A 288 -7.20 -3.81 7.20
C PRO A 288 -8.56 -3.25 6.76
N GLY A 289 -9.55 -3.17 7.65
CA GLY A 289 -10.90 -2.84 7.26
C GLY A 289 -11.45 -3.88 6.28
N GLU A 290 -11.96 -3.43 5.13
CA GLU A 290 -12.67 -4.27 4.17
C GLU A 290 -11.79 -4.79 3.02
N TRP A 291 -10.46 -4.68 3.14
CA TRP A 291 -9.52 -5.11 2.10
C TRP A 291 -9.72 -6.56 1.68
N PHE A 292 -9.86 -7.49 2.63
CA PHE A 292 -10.16 -8.89 2.30
C PHE A 292 -11.60 -9.06 1.81
N THR A 293 -12.56 -8.39 2.47
CA THR A 293 -14.00 -8.55 2.23
C THR A 293 -14.40 -8.17 0.80
N CYS A 294 -13.88 -7.08 0.23
CA CYS A 294 -14.25 -6.66 -1.12
C CYS A 294 -13.88 -7.71 -2.19
N GLN A 295 -12.81 -8.47 -1.94
CA GLN A 295 -12.26 -9.46 -2.86
C GLN A 295 -12.91 -10.83 -2.73
N GLY A 296 -13.57 -11.10 -1.60
CA GLY A 296 -14.12 -12.41 -1.26
C GLY A 296 -15.43 -12.76 -1.98
N PRO A 297 -15.83 -14.03 -1.95
CA PRO A 297 -17.03 -14.52 -2.64
C PRO A 297 -18.33 -14.12 -1.93
N LYS A 298 -19.44 -14.04 -2.67
CA LYS A 298 -20.79 -13.94 -2.06
C LYS A 298 -21.20 -15.32 -1.53
N ASN A 299 -20.88 -15.61 -0.27
CA ASN A 299 -21.08 -16.93 0.34
C ASN A 299 -21.94 -16.86 1.62
N SER A 300 -23.17 -16.38 1.46
CA SER A 300 -24.07 -16.10 2.60
C SER A 300 -24.20 -17.27 3.57
N GLY A 301 -24.18 -17.00 4.88
CA GLY A 301 -24.27 -18.04 5.91
C GLY A 301 -22.95 -18.78 6.22
N SER A 302 -21.82 -18.32 5.66
CA SER A 302 -20.46 -18.74 6.02
C SER A 302 -19.64 -17.52 6.47
N ASN A 303 -18.59 -17.73 7.28
CA ASN A 303 -17.60 -16.68 7.58
C ASN A 303 -16.64 -16.43 6.39
N ILE A 304 -16.73 -17.23 5.33
CA ILE A 304 -16.06 -16.99 4.04
C ILE A 304 -16.96 -16.14 3.14
N ASN A 305 -17.44 -15.01 3.64
CA ASN A 305 -18.39 -14.17 2.92
C ASN A 305 -17.81 -12.76 2.69
N GLY A 306 -17.55 -12.44 1.43
CA GLY A 306 -17.16 -11.11 0.94
C GLY A 306 -18.27 -10.44 0.13
N TRP A 307 -17.90 -9.38 -0.59
CA TRP A 307 -18.81 -8.58 -1.42
C TRP A 307 -19.00 -9.13 -2.83
N GLY A 308 -18.05 -9.93 -3.31
CA GLY A 308 -18.05 -10.48 -4.66
C GLY A 308 -17.65 -9.48 -5.74
N ASP A 309 -16.91 -8.43 -5.38
CA ASP A 309 -16.54 -7.34 -6.28
C ASP A 309 -15.26 -7.64 -7.07
N CYS A 310 -14.55 -8.71 -6.74
CA CYS A 310 -13.47 -9.28 -7.54
C CYS A 310 -14.00 -10.33 -8.51
N GLY A 311 -13.77 -10.15 -9.81
CA GLY A 311 -13.94 -11.21 -10.79
C GLY A 311 -12.65 -11.58 -11.50
N ILE A 312 -12.36 -12.86 -11.66
CA ILE A 312 -11.24 -13.34 -12.48
C ILE A 312 -11.80 -13.90 -13.79
N LEU A 313 -11.35 -13.40 -14.94
CA LEU A 313 -11.92 -13.76 -16.24
C LEU A 313 -11.67 -15.22 -16.61
N LYS A 314 -12.69 -15.88 -17.17
CA LYS A 314 -12.58 -17.26 -17.66
C LYS A 314 -11.46 -17.42 -18.69
N SER A 315 -11.27 -16.45 -19.60
CA SER A 315 -10.19 -16.50 -20.60
C SER A 315 -8.80 -16.55 -19.97
N PHE A 316 -8.59 -15.86 -18.85
CA PHE A 316 -7.34 -15.92 -18.11
C PHE A 316 -7.16 -17.26 -17.41
N ARG A 317 -8.23 -17.78 -16.77
CA ARG A 317 -8.20 -19.11 -16.15
C ARG A 317 -7.92 -20.20 -17.20
N ASP A 318 -8.56 -20.13 -18.36
CA ASP A 318 -8.32 -21.05 -19.48
C ASP A 318 -6.86 -20.95 -19.97
N TRP A 319 -6.30 -19.74 -20.09
CA TRP A 319 -4.87 -19.55 -20.41
C TRP A 319 -3.96 -20.23 -19.37
N ALA A 320 -4.25 -20.07 -18.07
CA ALA A 320 -3.48 -20.68 -16.99
C ALA A 320 -3.57 -22.21 -17.02
N TYR A 321 -4.76 -22.78 -17.20
CA TYR A 321 -4.92 -24.24 -17.31
C TYR A 321 -4.28 -24.81 -18.57
N ASN A 322 -4.37 -24.11 -19.71
CA ASN A 322 -3.79 -24.56 -20.98
C ASN A 322 -2.25 -24.61 -20.94
N ARG A 323 -1.60 -23.77 -20.13
CA ARG A 323 -0.14 -23.84 -19.89
C ARG A 323 0.25 -24.83 -18.79
N GLY A 324 -0.71 -25.49 -18.15
CA GLY A 324 -0.48 -26.54 -17.15
C GLY A 324 -0.44 -26.08 -15.69
N GLU A 325 -0.95 -24.88 -15.37
CA GLU A 325 -0.99 -24.41 -13.98
C GLU A 325 -1.88 -25.30 -13.11
N THR A 326 -1.32 -25.76 -11.99
CA THR A 326 -2.05 -26.50 -10.95
C THR A 326 -1.99 -25.74 -9.63
N ILE A 327 -0.82 -25.67 -9.00
CA ILE A 327 -0.60 -25.06 -7.68
C ILE A 327 -1.08 -23.61 -7.62
N ARG A 328 -0.63 -22.79 -8.57
CA ARG A 328 -1.01 -21.36 -8.60
C ARG A 328 -2.45 -21.16 -8.96
N ALA A 329 -2.99 -21.95 -9.89
CA ALA A 329 -4.41 -21.90 -10.24
C ALA A 329 -5.30 -22.25 -9.04
N THR A 330 -5.00 -23.33 -8.32
CA THR A 330 -5.71 -23.74 -7.09
C THR A 330 -5.67 -22.67 -6.01
N THR A 331 -4.57 -21.91 -5.93
CA THR A 331 -4.41 -20.84 -4.93
C THR A 331 -5.08 -19.54 -5.34
N SER A 332 -4.95 -19.14 -6.61
CA SER A 332 -5.41 -17.85 -7.11
C SER A 332 -6.90 -17.84 -7.45
N PHE A 333 -7.45 -18.95 -7.92
CA PHE A 333 -8.82 -19.04 -8.44
C PHE A 333 -9.76 -19.65 -7.40
N LEU A 334 -10.42 -18.81 -6.62
CA LEU A 334 -11.48 -19.26 -5.72
C LEU A 334 -12.77 -19.46 -6.53
N MET A 335 -13.03 -20.68 -6.96
CA MET A 335 -14.12 -21.01 -7.89
C MET A 335 -15.48 -21.13 -7.17
N ALA A 336 -16.53 -20.61 -7.80
CA ALA A 336 -17.90 -20.88 -7.40
C ALA A 336 -18.26 -22.36 -7.57
N ASP A 337 -19.22 -22.84 -6.77
CA ASP A 337 -19.68 -24.23 -6.76
C ASP A 337 -18.54 -25.26 -6.59
N SER A 338 -17.60 -24.95 -5.69
CA SER A 338 -16.43 -25.79 -5.47
C SER A 338 -16.07 -25.87 -3.99
N THR A 339 -15.28 -26.88 -3.62
CA THR A 339 -14.73 -27.03 -2.27
C THR A 339 -13.24 -26.73 -2.31
N THR A 340 -12.78 -25.84 -1.42
CA THR A 340 -11.36 -25.48 -1.31
C THR A 340 -10.54 -26.67 -0.77
N PRO A 341 -9.20 -26.65 -0.93
CA PRO A 341 -8.33 -27.65 -0.30
C PRO A 341 -8.49 -27.79 1.22
N ASP A 342 -8.93 -26.75 1.92
CA ASP A 342 -9.22 -26.78 3.37
C ASP A 342 -10.62 -27.32 3.71
N GLY A 343 -11.44 -27.66 2.70
CA GLY A 343 -12.76 -28.25 2.88
C GLY A 343 -13.92 -27.24 2.91
N ASP A 344 -13.66 -25.96 2.63
CA ASP A 344 -14.69 -24.94 2.65
C ASP A 344 -15.46 -24.90 1.32
N TYR A 345 -16.79 -24.93 1.37
CA TYR A 345 -17.62 -24.85 0.16
C TYR A 345 -17.92 -23.39 -0.23
N ILE A 346 -17.68 -23.08 -1.50
CA ILE A 346 -17.99 -21.81 -2.13
C ILE A 346 -19.26 -21.97 -2.94
N LYS A 347 -20.32 -21.23 -2.58
CA LYS A 347 -21.62 -21.34 -3.24
C LYS A 347 -21.57 -20.97 -4.73
N PRO A 348 -22.49 -21.51 -5.55
CA PRO A 348 -22.65 -21.08 -6.93
C PRO A 348 -23.08 -19.61 -6.99
N GLN A 349 -22.79 -18.97 -8.12
CA GLN A 349 -23.29 -17.63 -8.42
C GLN A 349 -24.82 -17.61 -8.41
N THR A 350 -25.40 -16.57 -7.81
CA THR A 350 -26.86 -16.38 -7.75
C THR A 350 -27.45 -15.86 -9.07
N ASN A 351 -26.61 -15.30 -9.94
CA ASN A 351 -26.97 -14.80 -11.26
C ASN A 351 -25.82 -15.15 -12.23
N PRO A 352 -26.08 -15.74 -13.41
CA PRO A 352 -25.07 -16.04 -14.42
C PRO A 352 -24.25 -14.85 -14.93
N THR A 353 -24.69 -13.60 -14.71
CA THR A 353 -23.94 -12.39 -15.06
C THR A 353 -22.95 -11.95 -13.97
N ASN A 354 -23.02 -12.56 -12.78
CA ASN A 354 -22.04 -12.30 -11.74
C ASN A 354 -20.74 -13.05 -12.05
N THR A 355 -19.66 -12.69 -11.36
CA THR A 355 -18.44 -13.50 -11.38
C THR A 355 -18.67 -14.89 -10.78
N ASP A 356 -18.00 -15.89 -11.36
CA ASP A 356 -17.92 -17.27 -10.89
C ASP A 356 -16.54 -17.61 -10.27
N CYS A 357 -15.65 -16.62 -10.15
CA CYS A 357 -14.32 -16.81 -9.58
C CYS A 357 -13.80 -15.54 -8.90
N TRP A 358 -13.28 -15.69 -7.69
CA TRP A 358 -12.78 -14.62 -6.83
C TRP A 358 -11.30 -14.79 -6.50
N ASN A 359 -10.71 -13.80 -5.82
CA ASN A 359 -9.31 -13.86 -5.42
C ASN A 359 -9.07 -14.88 -4.30
N GLY A 360 -8.49 -16.04 -4.64
CA GLY A 360 -8.11 -17.07 -3.68
C GLY A 360 -6.89 -16.71 -2.81
N LYS A 361 -6.10 -15.70 -3.19
CA LYS A 361 -5.02 -15.18 -2.34
C LYS A 361 -5.54 -14.31 -1.19
N ALA A 362 -6.76 -13.80 -1.28
CA ALA A 362 -7.43 -13.09 -0.18
C ALA A 362 -8.21 -14.04 0.75
N TYR A 363 -8.27 -15.33 0.41
CA TYR A 363 -9.05 -16.32 1.16
C TYR A 363 -8.30 -16.85 2.38
N THR A 364 -8.94 -16.68 3.55
CA THR A 364 -8.55 -17.30 4.81
C THR A 364 -9.53 -18.44 5.15
N PRO A 365 -9.06 -19.68 5.27
CA PRO A 365 -9.89 -20.84 5.60
C PRO A 365 -10.61 -20.77 6.94
N LEU A 366 -11.79 -21.39 7.07
CA LEU A 366 -12.54 -21.41 8.33
C LEU A 366 -11.78 -22.10 9.45
N ASN A 367 -11.07 -23.19 9.13
CA ASN A 367 -10.28 -23.95 10.09
C ASN A 367 -9.05 -23.19 10.62
N GLN A 368 -8.72 -22.02 10.04
CA GLN A 368 -7.65 -21.13 10.50
C GLN A 368 -8.18 -19.92 11.27
N LEU A 369 -9.49 -19.66 11.27
CA LEU A 369 -10.05 -18.53 12.01
C LEU A 369 -10.03 -18.81 13.52
N THR A 370 -9.66 -17.80 14.29
CA THR A 370 -9.80 -17.84 15.75
C THR A 370 -11.28 -18.01 16.12
N PRO A 371 -11.65 -18.99 16.96
CA PRO A 371 -13.03 -19.22 17.35
C PRO A 371 -13.70 -17.94 17.89
N GLY A 372 -14.85 -17.57 17.33
CA GLY A 372 -15.58 -16.33 17.65
C GLY A 372 -15.36 -15.19 16.64
N ARG A 373 -14.25 -15.21 15.87
CA ARG A 373 -14.06 -14.27 14.75
C ARG A 373 -14.81 -14.77 13.52
N THR A 374 -15.60 -13.87 12.94
CA THR A 374 -16.47 -14.19 11.79
C THR A 374 -16.17 -13.37 10.54
N LYS A 375 -15.35 -12.32 10.66
CA LYS A 375 -15.01 -11.46 9.53
C LYS A 375 -14.02 -12.15 8.60
N TYR A 376 -14.29 -12.07 7.30
CA TYR A 376 -13.45 -12.64 6.26
C TYR A 376 -12.02 -12.05 6.31
N GLY A 377 -11.01 -12.91 6.21
CA GLY A 377 -9.61 -12.49 6.22
C GLY A 377 -9.04 -12.12 7.60
N THR A 378 -9.81 -12.22 8.69
CA THR A 378 -9.34 -11.86 10.04
C THR A 378 -8.04 -12.57 10.42
N ASN A 379 -7.16 -11.88 11.16
CA ASN A 379 -5.85 -12.36 11.63
C ASN A 379 -4.82 -12.65 10.52
N ASN A 380 -5.20 -12.61 9.25
CA ASN A 380 -4.27 -12.79 8.15
C ASN A 380 -3.59 -11.47 7.80
N ASN A 381 -2.31 -11.54 7.44
CA ASN A 381 -1.54 -10.37 7.03
C ASN A 381 -1.75 -10.06 5.55
N VAL A 382 -1.54 -8.81 5.15
CA VAL A 382 -1.57 -8.41 3.74
C VAL A 382 -0.14 -8.31 3.20
N ARG A 383 0.20 -9.20 2.25
CA ARG A 383 1.52 -9.27 1.63
C ARG A 383 1.62 -8.20 0.56
N ILE A 384 2.60 -7.30 0.70
CA ILE A 384 2.80 -6.17 -0.20
C ILE A 384 3.94 -6.48 -1.17
N PHE A 385 5.13 -6.80 -0.66
CA PHE A 385 6.28 -7.22 -1.46
C PHE A 385 6.79 -8.60 -1.05
N ARG A 386 7.14 -9.39 -2.06
CA ARG A 386 7.55 -10.80 -1.92
C ARG A 386 8.80 -11.08 -2.73
N TYR A 387 9.61 -12.04 -2.28
CA TYR A 387 10.84 -12.46 -2.95
C TYR A 387 10.61 -13.03 -4.36
N ALA A 388 9.44 -13.61 -4.64
CA ALA A 388 9.11 -14.05 -6.01
C ALA A 388 9.13 -12.89 -7.03
N ASP A 389 8.72 -11.68 -6.62
CA ASP A 389 8.76 -10.50 -7.50
C ASP A 389 10.20 -10.02 -7.72
N VAL A 390 11.07 -10.07 -6.70
CA VAL A 390 12.52 -9.83 -6.84
C VAL A 390 13.11 -10.74 -7.92
N LEU A 391 12.85 -12.05 -7.83
CA LEU A 391 13.36 -13.03 -8.80
C LEU A 391 12.87 -12.72 -10.23
N LEU A 392 11.60 -12.39 -10.40
CA LEU A 392 11.05 -12.11 -11.73
C LEU A 392 11.51 -10.77 -12.29
N MET A 393 11.71 -9.74 -11.45
CA MET A 393 12.34 -8.49 -11.86
C MET A 393 13.81 -8.71 -12.26
N ASN A 394 14.54 -9.55 -11.51
CA ASN A 394 15.92 -9.93 -11.82
C ASN A 394 16.01 -10.65 -13.17
N ALA A 395 15.13 -11.63 -13.40
CA ALA A 395 15.05 -12.35 -14.67
C ALA A 395 14.79 -11.40 -15.85
N GLU A 396 13.83 -10.49 -15.69
CA GLU A 396 13.51 -9.49 -16.70
C GLU A 396 14.71 -8.57 -16.99
N ALA A 397 15.30 -7.99 -15.95
CA ALA A 397 16.42 -7.07 -16.07
C ALA A 397 17.63 -7.73 -16.73
N LYS A 398 17.97 -8.96 -16.33
CA LYS A 398 19.05 -9.75 -16.95
C LYS A 398 18.82 -9.94 -18.44
N ILE A 399 17.62 -10.35 -18.85
CA ILE A 399 17.28 -10.53 -20.28
C ILE A 399 17.42 -9.20 -21.04
N LYS A 400 16.92 -8.09 -20.48
CA LYS A 400 17.03 -6.76 -21.09
C LYS A 400 18.48 -6.27 -21.18
N ASN A 401 19.34 -6.69 -20.26
CA ASN A 401 20.77 -6.42 -20.26
C ASN A 401 21.59 -7.44 -21.11
N GLY A 402 20.93 -8.35 -21.84
CA GLY A 402 21.59 -9.34 -22.70
C GLY A 402 22.22 -10.52 -21.95
N LYS A 403 21.79 -10.77 -20.71
CA LYS A 403 22.21 -11.90 -19.86
C LYS A 403 21.08 -12.94 -19.77
N SER A 404 21.40 -14.12 -19.23
CA SER A 404 20.38 -15.16 -18.98
C SER A 404 19.57 -14.83 -17.73
N GLY A 405 18.24 -14.84 -17.86
CA GLY A 405 17.29 -14.74 -16.74
C GLY A 405 16.82 -16.11 -16.21
N ASP A 406 17.38 -17.22 -16.72
CA ASP A 406 16.82 -18.57 -16.52
C ASP A 406 16.81 -18.98 -15.04
N ALA A 407 17.88 -18.72 -14.29
CA ALA A 407 18.02 -19.19 -12.91
C ALA A 407 16.95 -18.62 -11.95
N PRO A 408 16.78 -17.29 -11.82
CA PRO A 408 15.74 -16.72 -10.96
C PRO A 408 14.33 -17.03 -11.47
N PHE A 409 14.12 -17.06 -12.79
CA PHE A 409 12.84 -17.45 -13.40
C PHE A 409 12.43 -18.88 -13.04
N ASN A 410 13.36 -19.84 -13.19
CA ASN A 410 13.09 -21.24 -12.91
C ASN A 410 12.92 -21.53 -11.41
N GLU A 411 13.41 -20.67 -10.52
CA GLU A 411 13.15 -20.81 -9.08
C GLU A 411 11.66 -20.66 -8.76
N VAL A 412 11.00 -19.66 -9.33
CA VAL A 412 9.54 -19.47 -9.21
C VAL A 412 8.79 -20.67 -9.81
N ARG A 413 9.24 -21.15 -10.98
CA ARG A 413 8.61 -22.29 -11.67
C ARG A 413 8.74 -23.60 -10.91
N ARG A 414 9.91 -23.87 -10.32
CA ARG A 414 10.13 -25.05 -9.47
C ARG A 414 9.14 -25.09 -8.32
N ARG A 415 8.95 -23.98 -7.60
CA ARG A 415 7.96 -23.89 -6.50
C ARG A 415 6.54 -24.17 -7.00
N ALA A 416 6.20 -23.67 -8.18
CA ALA A 416 4.90 -23.90 -8.82
C ALA A 416 4.75 -25.29 -9.48
N GLN A 417 5.76 -26.17 -9.41
CA GLN A 417 5.81 -27.47 -10.11
C GLN A 417 5.62 -27.36 -11.63
N MET A 418 6.12 -26.27 -12.21
CA MET A 418 6.11 -26.02 -13.65
C MET A 418 7.44 -26.46 -14.30
N PRO A 419 7.44 -26.92 -15.56
CA PRO A 419 8.68 -27.33 -16.25
C PRO A 419 9.70 -26.19 -16.32
N GLU A 420 10.97 -26.45 -16.01
CA GLU A 420 12.02 -25.45 -16.20
C GLU A 420 12.23 -25.15 -17.68
N LEU A 421 12.57 -23.89 -17.99
CA LEU A 421 12.86 -23.43 -19.34
C LEU A 421 14.34 -23.04 -19.45
N THR A 422 14.86 -23.05 -20.67
CA THR A 422 16.20 -22.53 -20.98
C THR A 422 16.08 -21.45 -22.05
N ASN A 423 17.00 -20.49 -22.06
CA ASN A 423 16.95 -19.31 -22.93
C ASN A 423 15.60 -18.58 -22.77
N VAL A 424 15.23 -18.29 -21.53
CA VAL A 424 13.97 -17.64 -21.19
C VAL A 424 13.88 -16.31 -21.92
N THR A 425 12.74 -16.10 -22.58
CA THR A 425 12.42 -14.88 -23.32
C THR A 425 11.75 -13.84 -22.42
N PHE A 426 11.80 -12.58 -22.83
CA PHE A 426 11.12 -11.50 -22.14
C PHE A 426 9.61 -11.76 -22.00
N GLU A 427 8.98 -12.25 -23.07
CA GLU A 427 7.55 -12.57 -23.10
C GLU A 427 7.20 -13.67 -22.09
N GLN A 428 8.05 -14.68 -21.94
CA GLN A 428 7.88 -15.72 -20.93
C GLN A 428 7.98 -15.17 -19.50
N VAL A 429 8.87 -14.20 -19.24
CA VAL A 429 8.93 -13.54 -17.93
C VAL A 429 7.66 -12.75 -17.65
N ILE A 430 7.14 -11.98 -18.61
CA ILE A 430 5.87 -11.25 -18.45
C ILE A 430 4.71 -12.21 -18.17
N ASP A 431 4.65 -13.33 -18.88
CA ASP A 431 3.66 -14.39 -18.66
C ASP A 431 3.79 -15.05 -17.27
N GLU A 432 5.01 -15.24 -16.79
CA GLU A 432 5.26 -15.83 -15.46
C GLU A 432 4.88 -14.85 -14.35
N ARG A 433 5.20 -13.56 -14.51
CA ARG A 433 4.75 -12.45 -13.63
C ARG A 433 3.23 -12.37 -13.60
N ARG A 434 2.57 -12.43 -14.75
CA ARG A 434 1.11 -12.43 -14.89
C ARG A 434 0.46 -13.50 -13.99
N MET A 435 0.98 -14.73 -13.99
CA MET A 435 0.41 -15.80 -13.17
C MET A 435 0.81 -15.71 -11.70
N GLU A 436 2.10 -15.45 -11.42
CA GLU A 436 2.64 -15.39 -10.06
C GLU A 436 2.01 -14.24 -9.25
N LEU A 437 1.76 -13.09 -9.89
CA LEU A 437 1.33 -11.84 -9.27
C LEU A 437 -0.15 -11.49 -9.50
N VAL A 438 -0.96 -12.41 -10.07
CA VAL A 438 -2.39 -12.13 -10.27
C VAL A 438 -3.08 -11.70 -8.96
N CYS A 439 -3.91 -10.67 -9.05
CA CYS A 439 -4.62 -9.99 -7.95
C CYS A 439 -3.75 -9.24 -6.94
N GLU A 440 -2.43 -9.12 -7.18
CA GLU A 440 -1.51 -8.39 -6.32
C GLU A 440 -1.19 -7.03 -6.93
N TRP A 441 -1.67 -5.97 -6.27
CA TRP A 441 -1.28 -4.57 -6.45
C TRP A 441 -1.35 -4.00 -7.88
N GLY A 442 -2.07 -4.65 -8.80
CA GLY A 442 -2.21 -4.22 -10.19
C GLY A 442 -0.96 -4.45 -11.04
N GLU A 443 -0.06 -5.36 -10.63
CA GLU A 443 1.25 -5.57 -11.27
C GLU A 443 1.13 -5.84 -12.78
N ARG A 444 0.14 -6.64 -13.21
CA ARG A 444 -0.09 -6.92 -14.64
C ARG A 444 -0.38 -5.65 -15.45
N TYR A 445 -1.27 -4.78 -14.98
CA TYR A 445 -1.57 -3.54 -15.69
C TYR A 445 -0.31 -2.68 -15.82
N ASN A 446 0.44 -2.54 -14.73
CA ASN A 446 1.69 -1.77 -14.70
C ASN A 446 2.74 -2.37 -15.65
N ASP A 447 2.88 -3.69 -15.67
CA ASP A 447 3.77 -4.41 -16.59
C ASP A 447 3.38 -4.18 -18.05
N LEU A 448 2.10 -4.28 -18.39
CA LEU A 448 1.63 -4.04 -19.75
C LEU A 448 1.86 -2.59 -20.20
N VAL A 449 1.62 -1.61 -19.32
CA VAL A 449 1.82 -0.19 -19.64
C VAL A 449 3.31 0.13 -19.82
N ARG A 450 4.17 -0.22 -18.84
CA ARG A 450 5.60 0.14 -18.88
C ARG A 450 6.36 -0.52 -20.02
N THR A 451 5.88 -1.67 -20.50
CA THR A 451 6.50 -2.43 -21.59
C THR A 451 5.91 -2.10 -22.96
N GLY A 452 4.85 -1.29 -23.01
CA GLY A 452 4.13 -0.94 -24.23
C GLY A 452 3.15 -2.02 -24.74
N LEU A 453 3.08 -3.18 -24.08
CA LEU A 453 2.19 -4.30 -24.44
C LEU A 453 0.71 -3.98 -24.22
N ALA A 454 0.38 -2.96 -23.41
CA ALA A 454 -1.00 -2.52 -23.20
C ALA A 454 -1.73 -2.22 -24.52
N LYS A 455 -1.03 -1.69 -25.54
CA LYS A 455 -1.61 -1.36 -26.85
C LYS A 455 -2.17 -2.58 -27.59
N THR A 456 -1.59 -3.77 -27.37
CA THR A 456 -1.97 -5.00 -28.05
C THR A 456 -2.81 -5.92 -27.17
N GLU A 457 -2.56 -5.93 -25.86
CA GLU A 457 -3.19 -6.84 -24.91
C GLU A 457 -4.50 -6.30 -24.31
N LEU A 458 -4.65 -4.96 -24.20
CA LEU A 458 -5.79 -4.34 -23.52
C LEU A 458 -6.81 -3.76 -24.52
N LYS A 459 -7.96 -4.43 -24.65
CA LYS A 459 -9.04 -3.99 -25.55
C LYS A 459 -9.72 -2.73 -25.04
N GLY A 460 -9.86 -1.71 -25.88
CA GLY A 460 -10.51 -0.43 -25.52
C GLY A 460 -9.61 0.55 -24.74
N TRP A 461 -8.38 0.14 -24.45
CA TRP A 461 -7.34 0.96 -23.86
C TRP A 461 -6.68 1.86 -24.92
N SER A 462 -6.20 3.02 -24.48
CA SER A 462 -5.41 3.96 -25.28
C SER A 462 -4.41 4.67 -24.36
N GLU A 463 -3.35 5.24 -24.94
CA GLU A 463 -2.22 5.81 -24.16
C GLU A 463 -2.64 6.98 -23.26
N ASP A 464 -3.63 7.77 -23.68
CA ASP A 464 -4.26 8.82 -22.87
C ASP A 464 -5.00 8.28 -21.62
N LYS A 465 -5.25 6.98 -21.57
CA LYS A 465 -5.90 6.28 -20.44
C LYS A 465 -4.92 5.46 -19.61
N ALA A 466 -3.61 5.61 -19.85
CA ALA A 466 -2.59 4.97 -19.03
C ALA A 466 -2.74 5.34 -17.55
N LEU A 467 -3.05 6.60 -17.28
CA LEU A 467 -3.21 7.20 -15.96
C LEU A 467 -4.68 7.48 -15.65
N LEU A 468 -5.03 7.52 -14.37
CA LEU A 468 -6.31 8.01 -13.89
C LEU A 468 -6.36 9.54 -14.05
N PRO A 469 -7.55 10.12 -14.33
CA PRO A 469 -7.69 11.57 -14.31
C PRO A 469 -7.43 12.12 -12.90
N LEU A 470 -6.97 13.37 -12.82
CA LEU A 470 -6.90 14.06 -11.53
C LEU A 470 -8.30 14.13 -10.92
N PRO A 471 -8.47 13.91 -9.60
CA PRO A 471 -9.79 13.90 -9.01
C PRO A 471 -10.43 15.30 -9.05
N PHE A 472 -11.69 15.37 -9.50
CA PHE A 472 -12.47 16.61 -9.62
C PHE A 472 -12.44 17.46 -8.35
N ASN A 473 -12.66 16.84 -7.20
CA ASN A 473 -12.68 17.52 -5.90
C ASN A 473 -11.32 18.15 -5.52
N GLN A 474 -10.20 17.61 -6.04
CA GLN A 474 -8.87 18.11 -5.71
C GLN A 474 -8.52 19.33 -6.55
N TYR A 475 -8.63 19.25 -7.88
CA TYR A 475 -8.22 20.36 -8.73
C TYR A 475 -9.21 21.55 -8.69
N THR A 476 -10.45 21.33 -8.26
CA THR A 476 -11.40 22.43 -8.02
C THR A 476 -11.06 23.24 -6.76
N GLN A 477 -10.52 22.58 -5.73
CA GLN A 477 -10.06 23.24 -4.49
C GLN A 477 -8.64 23.79 -4.61
N ILE A 478 -7.80 23.13 -5.42
CA ILE A 478 -6.41 23.47 -5.67
C ILE A 478 -6.21 23.61 -7.19
N PRO A 479 -6.59 24.75 -7.78
CA PRO A 479 -6.45 24.98 -9.23
C PRO A 479 -5.03 24.82 -9.76
N ASP A 480 -4.03 25.00 -8.89
CA ASP A 480 -2.61 24.82 -9.18
C ASP A 480 -2.25 23.39 -9.61
N LEU A 481 -3.09 22.39 -9.28
CA LEU A 481 -2.92 21.03 -9.79
C LEU A 481 -3.06 20.95 -11.32
N LEU A 482 -3.75 21.90 -11.97
CA LEU A 482 -3.90 21.93 -13.43
C LEU A 482 -2.74 22.61 -14.15
N LYS A 483 -1.80 23.22 -13.42
CA LYS A 483 -0.59 23.81 -14.03
C LYS A 483 0.30 22.71 -14.60
N GLU A 484 1.15 23.12 -15.54
CA GLU A 484 2.23 22.26 -16.06
C GLU A 484 3.10 21.75 -14.90
N PRO A 485 3.36 20.43 -14.81
CA PRO A 485 4.19 19.89 -13.75
C PRO A 485 5.62 20.45 -13.79
N LYS A 486 6.18 20.70 -12.61
CA LYS A 486 7.57 21.17 -12.46
C LYS A 486 8.54 20.00 -12.59
N ASP A 487 9.61 20.20 -13.35
CA ASP A 487 10.75 19.28 -13.36
C ASP A 487 11.80 19.82 -12.37
N GLU A 488 11.72 19.36 -11.12
CA GLU A 488 12.47 19.90 -9.97
C GLU A 488 13.40 18.89 -9.30
#